data_AF-A0AAI9R5N2-F1
#
_entry.id   AF-A0AAI9R5N2-F1
#
_cell.length_a   1.000
_cell.length_b   1.000
_cell.length_c   1.000
_cell.angle_alpha   90.00
_cell.angle_beta   90.00
_cell.angle_gamma   90.00
#
_symmetry.space_group_name_H-M   'P 1'
#
loop_
_entity.id
_entity.type
_entity.pdbx_description
1 polymer ?
#
loop_
_entity_poly.entity_id
_entity_poly.type
_entity_poly.pdbx_seq_one_letter_code
_entity_poly.pdbx_strand_id
1 'polypeptide(L)' 'MATKSKLEYIWLDGYEPTQSMRSKTMIRSDFGGTVEECPMWSFDGS' A
#
# COMPACT_ATOMS: atom_id res chain seq x y z
N MET A 1 7.82 14.63 -18.75
CA MET A 1 7.27 13.29 -18.49
C MET A 1 6.85 13.25 -17.04
N ALA A 2 5.65 12.77 -16.72
CA ALA A 2 5.22 12.61 -15.32
C ALA A 2 6.13 11.61 -14.61
N THR A 3 6.58 11.93 -13.40
CA THR A 3 7.38 10.99 -12.59
C THR A 3 6.47 9.90 -12.07
N LYS A 4 6.89 8.65 -12.18
CA LYS A 4 6.15 7.49 -11.67
C LYS A 4 6.77 7.05 -10.35
N SER A 5 5.94 6.87 -9.34
CA SER A 5 6.31 6.40 -8.02
C SER A 5 5.61 5.06 -7.71
N LYS A 6 6.31 4.20 -6.98
CA LYS A 6 5.76 2.96 -6.42
C LYS A 6 5.42 3.20 -4.96
N LEU A 7 4.17 3.01 -4.58
CA LEU A 7 3.72 3.09 -3.19
C LEU A 7 3.46 1.67 -2.71
N GLU A 8 4.32 1.16 -1.83
CA GLU A 8 4.14 -0.16 -1.24
C GLU A 8 3.28 -0.03 0.02
N TYR A 9 2.06 -0.57 -0.05
CA TYR A 9 1.16 -0.64 1.08
C TYR A 9 1.43 -1.95 1.79
N ILE A 10 1.71 -1.89 3.09
CA ILE A 10 2.06 -3.04 3.93
C ILE A 10 1.05 -3.12 5.07
N TRP A 11 0.55 -4.33 5.36
CA TRP A 11 -0.34 -4.59 6.49
C TRP A 11 -0.12 -5.99 7.06
N LEU A 12 -0.68 -6.24 8.25
CA LEU A 12 -0.71 -7.57 8.87
C LEU A 12 -2.04 -8.24 8.53
N ASP A 13 -2.03 -9.54 8.22
CA ASP A 13 -3.26 -10.31 8.05
C ASP A 13 -3.90 -10.73 9.39
N GLY A 14 -5.04 -11.40 9.31
CA GLY A 14 -5.80 -11.87 10.47
C GLY A 14 -5.44 -13.27 10.96
N TYR A 15 -4.31 -13.85 10.52
CA TYR A 15 -3.96 -15.22 10.91
C TYR A 15 -3.51 -15.31 12.38
N GLU A 16 -4.00 -16.32 13.09
CA GLU A 16 -3.63 -16.64 14.47
C GLU A 16 -2.89 -17.99 14.53
N PRO A 17 -1.93 -18.19 15.46
CA PRO A 17 -1.55 -17.28 16.56
C PRO A 17 -0.56 -16.18 16.14
N THR A 18 -0.07 -16.18 14.90
CA THR A 18 0.97 -15.26 14.44
C THR A 18 0.64 -14.69 13.09
N GLN A 19 0.40 -13.39 13.03
CA GLN A 19 0.05 -12.69 11.80
C GLN A 19 1.20 -12.71 10.80
N SER A 20 0.87 -12.76 9.51
CA SER A 20 1.84 -12.62 8.43
C SER A 20 1.76 -11.22 7.81
N MET A 21 2.92 -10.74 7.34
CA MET A 21 2.99 -9.47 6.59
C MET A 21 2.48 -9.67 5.16
N ARG A 22 1.61 -8.77 4.72
CA ARG A 22 1.07 -8.69 3.36
C ARG A 22 1.43 -7.35 2.75
N SER A 23 1.54 -7.31 1.42
CA SER A 23 1.79 -6.07 0.72
C SER A 23 1.19 -6.02 -0.68
N LYS A 24 1.05 -4.80 -1.21
CA LYS A 24 0.67 -4.52 -2.60
C LYS A 24 1.24 -3.18 -3.06
N THR A 25 1.58 -3.09 -4.33
CA THR A 25 2.15 -1.87 -4.93
C THR A 25 1.10 -1.08 -5.70
N MET A 26 0.94 0.22 -5.37
CA MET A 26 0.25 1.19 -6.23
C MET A 26 1.27 1.88 -7.14
N ILE A 27 0.99 1.97 -8.44
CA ILE A 27 1.75 2.82 -9.36
C ILE A 27 1.05 4.17 -9.49
N ARG A 28 1.72 5.26 -9.10
CA ARG A 28 1.15 6.62 -9.13
C ARG A 28 2.03 7.58 -9.93
N SER A 29 1.38 8.49 -10.66
CA SER A 29 2.04 9.63 -11.30
C SER A 29 2.06 10.83 -10.35
N ASP A 30 3.14 11.62 -10.41
CA ASP A 30 3.23 12.95 -9.80
C ASP A 30 2.93 12.93 -8.29
N PHE A 31 3.49 11.93 -7.59
CA PHE A 31 3.35 11.79 -6.14
C PHE A 31 4.32 12.73 -5.40
N GLY A 32 3.80 13.55 -4.48
CA GLY A 32 4.53 14.57 -3.74
C GLY A 32 5.42 14.04 -2.61
N GLY A 33 5.34 12.75 -2.30
CA GLY A 33 6.24 12.09 -1.33
C GLY A 33 5.78 12.17 0.13
N THR A 34 4.56 12.62 0.39
CA THR A 34 3.99 12.77 1.74
C THR A 34 2.99 11.65 2.05
N VAL A 35 2.81 11.36 3.33
CA VAL A 35 1.89 10.30 3.78
C VAL A 35 0.43 10.72 3.60
N GLU A 36 0.15 12.01 3.78
CA GLU A 36 -1.18 12.61 3.66
C GLU A 36 -1.74 12.48 2.23
N GLU A 37 -0.86 12.43 1.23
CA GLU A 37 -1.25 12.22 -0.15
C GLU A 37 -1.58 10.75 -0.46
N CYS A 38 -1.16 9.78 0.36
CA CYS A 38 -1.43 8.37 0.13
C CYS A 38 -2.93 8.08 0.31
N PRO A 39 -3.66 7.70 -0.75
CA PRO A 39 -5.08 7.37 -0.61
C PRO A 39 -5.26 6.15 0.28
N MET A 40 -6.34 6.14 1.06
CA MET A 40 -6.81 4.91 1.70
C MET A 40 -7.11 3.87 0.62
N TRP A 41 -6.72 2.63 0.88
CA TRP A 41 -6.85 1.55 -0.09
C TRP A 41 -7.43 0.31 0.58
N SER A 42 -8.07 -0.54 -0.21
CA SER A 42 -8.74 -1.75 0.22
C SER A 42 -8.07 -2.99 -0.33
N PHE A 43 -8.17 -4.10 0.39
CA PHE A 43 -7.76 -5.42 -0.07
C PHE A 43 -8.93 -6.39 0.15
N ASP A 44 -8.91 -7.51 -0.56
CA ASP A 44 -9.83 -8.61 -0.31
C ASP A 44 -9.23 -9.55 0.75
N GLY A 45 -10.00 -9.83 1.80
CA GLY A 45 -9.53 -10.49 3.02
C GLY A 45 -10.10 -11.89 3.24
N SER A 46 -10.83 -12.44 2.27
CA SER A 46 -11.43 -13.79 2.34
C SER A 46 -10.40 -14.92 2.37
#